data_AF-A0A971K2L3-F1
#
_entry.id   AF-A0A971K2L3-F1
#
_cell.length_a   1.000
_cell.length_b   1.000
_cell.length_c   1.000
_cell.angle_alpha   90.00
_cell.angle_beta   90.00
_cell.angle_gamma   90.00
#
_symmetry.space_group_name_H-M   'P 1'
#
loop_
_entity.id
_entity.type
_entity.pdbx_description
1 polymer ?
#
loop_
_entity_poly.entity_id
_entity_poly.type
_entity_poly.pdbx_seq_one_letter_code
_entity_poly.pdbx_strand_id
1 'polypeptide(L)'
;MKPFRLLSATYKYRKWLSSGLFGLLLIFTGIAVFVYGTRIETVKLIAALLLSGAGIVLCFNCFRKIILALLQLTKNGQMPLSNNMLDIGKNIYRRSQLKEGPNIAVIGGGTGISTMLRGLKMHTSNLSAIITVADDGGSSGMLRKNLGMLPPGDIRNCILALAETEPQMEKLLQYRFTDGDLKGQSFGNLFLAAMSGISENFETAVRNMSEVLAVTGTVLPVTSENINLIAELEDSTIIKGESRIGEHHLFHPGRIKRLYLDKTNVKPLESALAAIDNAAVIIIGPGSLYTSIIPNLLVDSVVERIVKSNAIKIYVANIMTQPGETEGYTVCDHIEAIHRHANNERLFDYCIVNTQRIPDSVYKRYKSEGAEAVKVDSARIKKFGIQLVERDLIQLRDGFFIRHDPAKLADAVMSICNNIERIGR
;
A
#
# COMPACT_ATOMS: atom_id res chain seq x y z
N MET A 1 23.56 5.76 11.40
CA MET A 1 24.57 6.70 10.80
C MET A 1 24.07 7.10 9.42
N LYS A 2 23.92 8.35 8.95
CA LYS A 2 24.62 9.63 9.17
C LYS A 2 23.62 10.82 9.11
N PRO A 3 23.53 11.68 10.15
CA PRO A 3 22.74 12.93 10.12
C PRO A 3 23.29 13.99 9.13
N PHE A 4 24.45 13.75 8.51
CA PHE A 4 25.09 14.66 7.57
C PHE A 4 24.43 14.75 6.18
N ARG A 5 23.61 13.77 5.76
CA ARG A 5 22.90 13.85 4.46
C ARG A 5 21.66 14.77 4.50
N LEU A 6 21.06 14.94 5.68
CA LEU A 6 19.90 15.82 5.92
C LEU A 6 20.26 17.30 5.70
N LEU A 7 21.47 17.68 6.12
CA LEU A 7 22.08 18.98 5.80
C LEU A 7 22.43 19.07 4.31
N SER A 8 22.84 17.98 3.65
CA SER A 8 23.35 18.05 2.27
C SER A 8 22.31 18.43 1.20
N ALA A 9 21.03 18.05 1.36
CA ALA A 9 19.99 18.35 0.36
C ALA A 9 19.50 19.81 0.47
N THR A 10 19.24 20.27 1.70
CA THR A 10 18.95 21.67 2.01
C THR A 10 20.16 22.57 1.74
N TYR A 11 21.38 22.07 1.98
CA TYR A 11 22.64 22.73 1.62
C TYR A 11 22.85 22.82 0.12
N LYS A 12 22.49 21.80 -0.68
CA LYS A 12 22.60 21.85 -2.15
C LYS A 12 21.74 22.95 -2.73
N TYR A 13 20.49 23.06 -2.31
CA TYR A 13 19.58 24.11 -2.79
C TYR A 13 20.01 25.49 -2.29
N ARG A 14 20.41 25.61 -1.00
CA ARG A 14 21.02 26.83 -0.45
C ARG A 14 22.28 27.24 -1.19
N LYS A 15 23.14 26.30 -1.59
CA LYS A 15 24.38 26.56 -2.34
C LYS A 15 24.10 27.05 -3.76
N TRP A 16 23.04 26.55 -4.40
CA TRP A 16 22.61 27.04 -5.71
C TRP A 16 22.05 28.46 -5.59
N LEU A 17 21.12 28.69 -4.65
CA LEU A 17 20.57 30.02 -4.35
C LEU A 17 21.65 31.03 -3.96
N SER A 18 22.60 30.64 -3.11
CA SER A 18 23.71 31.52 -2.72
C SER A 18 24.61 31.85 -3.90
N SER A 19 24.83 30.91 -4.84
CA SER A 19 25.59 31.17 -6.07
C SER A 19 24.84 32.12 -7.02
N GLY A 20 23.51 32.02 -7.10
CA GLY A 20 22.69 32.97 -7.86
C GLY A 20 22.67 34.36 -7.23
N LEU A 21 22.54 34.46 -5.90
CA LEU A 21 22.57 35.72 -5.18
C LEU A 21 23.93 36.42 -5.30
N PHE A 22 25.02 35.65 -5.23
CA PHE A 22 26.37 36.16 -5.49
C PHE A 22 26.52 36.64 -6.95
N GLY A 23 25.94 35.91 -7.90
CA GLY A 23 25.88 36.32 -9.30
C GLY A 23 25.17 37.66 -9.52
N LEU A 24 24.02 37.88 -8.86
CA LEU A 24 23.32 39.16 -8.86
C LEU A 24 24.17 40.29 -8.28
N LEU A 25 24.88 40.04 -7.18
CA LEU A 25 25.75 41.03 -6.54
C LEU A 25 26.91 41.45 -7.48
N LEU A 26 27.49 40.51 -8.22
CA LEU A 26 28.51 40.80 -9.24
C LEU A 26 27.96 41.65 -10.40
N ILE A 27 26.73 41.37 -10.85
CA ILE A 27 26.06 42.18 -11.88
C ILE A 27 25.81 43.59 -11.36
N PHE A 28 25.26 43.75 -10.15
CA PHE A 28 25.04 45.07 -9.55
C PHE A 28 26.34 45.84 -9.36
N THR A 29 27.41 45.17 -8.95
CA THR A 29 28.73 45.78 -8.81
C THR A 29 29.29 46.22 -10.17
N GLY A 30 29.17 45.38 -11.20
CA GLY A 30 29.56 45.72 -12.57
C GLY A 30 28.79 46.92 -13.12
N ILE A 31 27.48 46.99 -12.89
CA ILE A 31 26.63 48.12 -13.29
C ILE A 31 26.98 49.38 -12.48
N ALA A 32 27.23 49.27 -11.17
CA ALA A 32 27.59 50.41 -10.33
C ALA A 32 28.91 51.07 -10.78
N VAL A 33 29.88 50.27 -11.23
CA VAL A 33 31.13 50.77 -11.82
C VAL A 33 30.87 51.60 -13.10
N PHE A 34 29.85 51.24 -13.88
CA PHE A 34 29.42 52.02 -15.04
C PHE A 34 28.72 53.33 -14.67
N VAL A 35 27.87 53.32 -13.64
CA VAL A 35 27.01 54.46 -13.28
C VAL A 35 27.77 55.54 -12.50
N TYR A 36 28.67 55.15 -11.59
CA TYR A 36 29.35 56.09 -10.68
C TYR A 36 30.75 56.52 -11.15
N GLY A 37 31.25 56.01 -12.27
CA GLY A 37 32.55 56.36 -12.82
C GLY A 37 32.50 57.65 -13.67
N THR A 38 32.98 58.78 -13.14
CA THR A 38 33.03 60.06 -13.86
C THR A 38 34.06 60.13 -15.01
N ARG A 39 35.01 59.19 -15.06
CA ARG A 39 35.89 58.90 -16.22
C ARG A 39 36.11 57.39 -16.33
N ILE A 40 35.65 56.80 -17.43
CA ILE A 40 35.76 55.36 -17.66
C ILE A 40 37.11 55.07 -18.31
N GLU A 41 38.08 54.65 -17.50
CA GLU A 41 39.33 54.08 -18.00
C GLU A 41 39.06 52.69 -18.61
N THR A 42 39.79 52.33 -19.67
CA THR A 42 39.66 51.03 -20.36
C THR A 42 39.78 49.84 -19.41
N VAL A 43 40.61 49.94 -18.37
CA VAL A 43 40.78 48.89 -17.36
C VAL A 43 39.50 48.69 -16.54
N LYS A 44 38.80 49.77 -16.15
CA LYS A 44 37.55 49.70 -15.38
C LYS A 44 36.41 49.14 -16.23
N LEU A 45 36.39 49.47 -17.52
CA LEU A 45 35.43 48.94 -18.48
C LEU A 45 35.57 47.42 -18.63
N ILE A 46 36.80 46.93 -18.83
CA ILE A 46 37.08 45.49 -18.95
C ILE A 46 36.70 44.76 -17.65
N ALA A 47 37.04 45.32 -16.49
CA ALA A 47 36.68 44.74 -15.20
C ALA A 47 35.15 44.65 -14.99
N ALA A 48 34.41 45.71 -15.34
CA ALA A 48 32.95 45.73 -15.23
C ALA A 48 32.26 44.70 -16.15
N LEU A 49 32.75 44.53 -17.38
CA LEU A 49 32.25 43.52 -18.31
C LEU A 49 32.53 42.10 -17.83
N LEU A 50 33.73 41.83 -17.29
CA LEU A 50 34.08 40.53 -16.73
C LEU A 50 33.23 40.19 -15.49
N LEU A 51 33.02 41.15 -14.59
CA LEU A 51 32.18 40.95 -13.40
C LEU A 51 30.72 40.68 -13.76
N SER A 52 30.15 41.48 -14.67
CA SER A 52 28.78 41.26 -15.15
C SER A 52 28.64 39.94 -15.90
N GLY A 53 29.61 39.59 -16.75
CA GLY A 53 29.63 38.30 -17.47
C GLY A 53 29.70 37.10 -16.53
N ALA A 54 30.59 37.15 -15.53
CA ALA A 54 30.70 36.10 -14.50
C ALA A 54 29.39 35.99 -13.68
N GLY A 55 28.78 37.13 -13.34
CA GLY A 55 27.51 37.17 -12.64
C GLY A 55 26.36 36.54 -13.45
N ILE A 56 26.27 36.83 -14.75
CA ILE A 56 25.29 36.23 -15.66
C ILE A 56 25.48 34.71 -15.73
N VAL A 57 26.72 34.22 -15.86
CA VAL A 57 27.03 32.78 -15.90
C VAL A 57 26.60 32.08 -14.60
N LEU A 58 26.82 32.70 -13.45
CA LEU A 58 26.38 32.16 -12.15
C LEU A 58 24.86 32.13 -12.01
N CYS A 59 24.17 33.20 -12.39
CA CYS A 59 22.71 33.27 -12.42
C CYS A 59 22.11 32.22 -13.38
N PHE A 60 22.66 32.09 -14.59
CA PHE A 60 22.24 31.09 -15.57
C PHE A 60 22.43 29.67 -15.05
N ASN A 61 23.58 29.36 -14.44
CA ASN A 61 23.82 28.05 -13.86
C ASN A 61 22.89 27.74 -12.67
N CYS A 62 22.59 28.73 -11.84
CA CYS A 62 21.60 28.62 -10.77
C CYS A 62 20.22 28.31 -11.35
N PHE A 63 19.77 29.11 -12.32
CA PHE A 63 18.48 28.94 -13.00
C PHE A 63 18.36 27.58 -13.69
N ARG A 64 19.39 27.16 -14.43
CA ARG A 64 19.45 25.83 -15.08
C ARG A 64 19.32 24.70 -14.08
N LYS A 65 19.99 24.78 -12.92
CA LYS A 65 19.89 23.75 -11.88
C LYS A 65 18.52 23.71 -11.22
N ILE A 66 17.89 24.86 -11.01
CA ILE A 66 16.52 24.96 -10.50
C ILE A 66 15.53 24.36 -11.51
N ILE A 67 15.65 24.70 -12.80
CA ILE A 67 14.82 24.12 -13.88
C ILE A 67 15.02 22.61 -13.95
N LEU A 68 16.26 22.10 -13.95
CA LEU A 68 16.50 20.65 -14.01
C LEU A 68 15.95 19.95 -12.77
N ALA A 69 16.03 20.56 -11.59
CA ALA A 69 15.40 20.04 -10.39
C ALA A 69 13.87 20.02 -10.50
N LEU A 70 13.26 21.04 -11.11
CA LEU A 70 11.82 21.09 -11.41
C LEU A 70 11.42 20.05 -12.47
N LEU A 71 12.21 19.87 -13.53
CA LEU A 71 11.94 18.91 -14.61
C LEU A 71 12.15 17.44 -14.16
N GLN A 72 13.04 17.20 -13.20
CA GLN A 72 13.12 15.89 -12.55
C GLN A 72 11.86 15.58 -11.73
N LEU A 73 11.10 16.59 -11.29
CA LEU A 73 9.78 16.39 -10.69
C LEU A 73 8.71 16.07 -11.75
N THR A 74 8.86 16.56 -12.99
CA THR A 74 7.88 16.33 -14.07
C THR A 74 8.06 15.01 -14.81
N LYS A 75 9.22 14.33 -14.71
CA LYS A 75 9.42 13.01 -15.34
C LYS A 75 8.49 11.91 -14.82
N ASN A 76 7.85 12.11 -13.67
CA ASN A 76 6.79 11.24 -13.14
C ASN A 76 5.39 11.90 -13.18
N GLY A 77 5.20 12.93 -14.01
CA GLY A 77 3.87 13.40 -14.40
C GLY A 77 3.03 14.14 -13.35
N GLN A 78 3.62 14.88 -12.40
CA GLN A 78 2.81 15.75 -11.50
C GLN A 78 3.52 17.05 -11.09
N MET A 79 2.85 18.19 -11.34
CA MET A 79 3.01 19.41 -10.52
C MET A 79 2.15 19.24 -9.26
N PRO A 80 2.66 19.51 -8.05
CA PRO A 80 1.77 19.81 -6.95
C PRO A 80 1.12 21.17 -7.24
N LEU A 81 -0.20 21.19 -7.38
CA LEU A 81 -1.04 22.39 -7.23
C LEU A 81 -0.89 22.91 -5.79
N SER A 82 0.24 23.52 -5.46
CA SER A 82 0.35 24.42 -4.31
C SER A 82 0.91 25.75 -4.76
N ASN A 83 0.20 26.81 -4.41
CA ASN A 83 0.60 28.18 -4.69
C ASN A 83 1.80 28.64 -3.84
N ASN A 84 2.31 27.80 -2.93
CA ASN A 84 3.35 28.16 -1.96
C ASN A 84 4.59 27.25 -2.04
N MET A 85 5.76 27.88 -2.22
CA MET A 85 7.08 27.21 -2.28
C MET A 85 7.41 26.39 -1.03
N LEU A 86 6.84 26.76 0.13
CA LEU A 86 6.97 26.02 1.40
C LEU A 86 6.33 24.63 1.34
N ASP A 87 5.19 24.47 0.67
CA ASP A 87 4.50 23.18 0.56
C ASP A 87 5.22 22.26 -0.41
N ILE A 88 5.79 22.82 -1.48
CA ILE A 88 6.67 22.09 -2.40
C ILE A 88 7.88 21.53 -1.64
N GLY A 89 8.53 22.34 -0.79
CA GLY A 89 9.64 21.91 0.04
C GLY A 89 9.26 20.81 1.04
N LYS A 90 8.12 20.94 1.71
CA LYS A 90 7.59 19.90 2.63
C LYS A 90 7.29 18.59 1.91
N ASN A 91 6.70 18.64 0.72
CA ASN A 91 6.37 17.46 -0.07
C ASN A 91 7.62 16.74 -0.58
N ILE A 92 8.65 17.49 -1.02
CA ILE A 92 9.95 16.93 -1.39
C ILE A 92 10.61 16.24 -0.19
N TYR A 93 10.61 16.91 0.97
CA TYR A 93 11.20 16.36 2.19
C TYR A 93 10.49 15.08 2.63
N ARG A 94 9.15 15.11 2.64
CA ARG A 94 8.32 13.96 2.96
C ARG A 94 8.59 12.78 2.03
N ARG A 95 8.58 13.00 0.71
CA ARG A 95 8.89 11.94 -0.27
C ARG A 95 10.30 11.38 -0.10
N SER A 96 11.28 12.20 0.29
CA SER A 96 12.62 11.70 0.62
C SER A 96 12.65 10.85 1.89
N GLN A 97 11.85 11.18 2.91
CA GLN A 97 11.77 10.36 4.13
C GLN A 97 11.06 9.03 3.86
N LEU A 98 9.96 9.04 3.10
CA LEU A 98 9.21 7.83 2.76
C LEU A 98 10.07 6.80 2.00
N LYS A 99 11.01 7.26 1.17
CA LYS A 99 11.96 6.40 0.44
C LYS A 99 12.95 5.65 1.35
N GLU A 100 13.29 6.24 2.48
CA GLU A 100 14.18 5.61 3.48
C GLU A 100 13.38 4.76 4.48
N GLY A 101 12.05 4.67 4.34
CA GLY A 101 11.20 3.83 5.16
C GLY A 101 11.42 2.33 4.92
N PRO A 102 10.96 1.46 5.84
CA PRO A 102 11.15 0.02 5.72
C PRO A 102 10.43 -0.55 4.49
N ASN A 103 10.99 -1.62 3.92
CA ASN A 103 10.32 -2.44 2.93
C ASN A 103 9.25 -3.29 3.61
N ILE A 104 7.99 -3.09 3.27
CA ILE A 104 6.86 -3.79 3.88
C ILE A 104 6.08 -4.55 2.79
N ALA A 105 6.02 -5.87 2.93
CA ALA A 105 5.13 -6.71 2.15
C ALA A 105 3.84 -6.96 2.92
N VAL A 106 2.69 -6.76 2.26
CA VAL A 106 1.35 -6.96 2.81
C VAL A 106 0.64 -8.03 2.00
N ILE A 107 0.15 -9.09 2.64
CA ILE A 107 -0.46 -10.25 1.98
C ILE A 107 -1.92 -10.41 2.41
N GLY A 108 -2.83 -10.53 1.43
CA GLY A 108 -4.23 -10.90 1.66
C GLY A 108 -5.18 -10.42 0.56
N GLY A 109 -6.32 -9.84 0.94
CA GLY A 109 -7.32 -9.31 -0.01
C GLY A 109 -8.33 -8.37 0.66
N GLY A 110 -9.31 -7.94 -0.11
CA GLY A 110 -10.45 -7.17 0.34
C GLY A 110 -10.18 -5.74 0.82
N THR A 111 -11.18 -5.19 1.50
CA THR A 111 -11.17 -3.80 1.98
C THR A 111 -10.30 -3.57 3.22
N GLY A 112 -9.95 -4.64 3.95
CA GLY A 112 -9.10 -4.59 5.14
C GLY A 112 -7.68 -4.13 4.80
N ILE A 113 -7.04 -4.79 3.84
CA ILE A 113 -5.71 -4.39 3.35
C ILE A 113 -5.72 -2.98 2.78
N SER A 114 -6.73 -2.64 1.98
CA SER A 114 -6.85 -1.28 1.42
C SER A 114 -6.88 -0.21 2.52
N THR A 115 -7.51 -0.51 3.65
CA THR A 115 -7.54 0.37 4.83
C THR A 115 -6.17 0.50 5.47
N MET A 116 -5.44 -0.61 5.62
CA MET A 116 -4.08 -0.61 6.16
C MET A 116 -3.08 0.12 5.24
N LEU A 117 -3.14 -0.12 3.94
CA LEU A 117 -2.28 0.52 2.94
C LEU A 117 -2.44 2.05 2.92
N ARG A 118 -3.66 2.57 3.11
CA ARG A 118 -3.91 4.02 3.25
C ARG A 118 -3.17 4.63 4.44
N GLY A 119 -3.02 3.89 5.53
CA GLY A 119 -2.24 4.30 6.70
C GLY A 119 -0.74 4.18 6.42
N LEU A 120 -0.28 3.00 6.00
CA LEU A 120 1.13 2.69 5.83
C LEU A 120 1.83 3.57 4.79
N LYS A 121 1.13 4.01 3.73
CA LYS A 121 1.73 4.92 2.72
C LYS A 121 2.19 6.26 3.28
N MET A 122 1.71 6.62 4.48
CA MET A 122 2.12 7.83 5.18
C MET A 122 3.47 7.67 5.88
N HIS A 123 4.01 6.45 5.99
CA HIS A 123 5.25 6.12 6.71
C HIS A 123 6.35 5.55 5.81
N THR A 124 6.01 4.87 4.72
CA THR A 124 6.98 4.33 3.76
C THR A 124 6.43 4.34 2.33
N SER A 125 7.30 4.54 1.35
CA SER A 125 6.97 4.34 -0.07
C SER A 125 7.31 2.94 -0.57
N ASN A 126 7.95 2.12 0.27
CA ASN A 126 8.46 0.80 -0.08
C ASN A 126 7.44 -0.28 0.30
N LEU A 127 6.21 -0.12 -0.20
CA LEU A 127 5.09 -1.01 0.05
C LEU A 127 4.89 -1.97 -1.11
N SER A 128 4.69 -3.25 -0.80
CA SER A 128 4.28 -4.26 -1.79
C SER A 128 3.04 -4.98 -1.29
N ALA A 129 1.91 -4.77 -1.95
CA ALA A 129 0.64 -5.44 -1.64
C ALA A 129 0.48 -6.66 -2.55
N ILE A 130 0.51 -7.86 -1.97
CA ILE A 130 0.36 -9.14 -2.65
C ILE A 130 -1.07 -9.63 -2.43
N ILE A 131 -1.82 -9.74 -3.51
CA ILE A 131 -3.28 -9.87 -3.48
C ILE A 131 -3.74 -11.15 -4.15
N THR A 132 -4.72 -11.81 -3.54
CA THR A 132 -5.36 -13.01 -4.12
C THR A 132 -6.12 -12.67 -5.39
N VAL A 133 -6.17 -13.62 -6.32
CA VAL A 133 -6.91 -13.52 -7.59
C VAL A 133 -7.99 -14.61 -7.71
N ALA A 134 -8.50 -15.07 -6.57
CA ALA A 134 -9.52 -16.12 -6.49
C ALA A 134 -10.98 -15.62 -6.47
N ASP A 135 -11.21 -14.30 -6.31
CA ASP A 135 -12.53 -13.66 -6.30
C ASP A 135 -13.36 -14.01 -7.56
N ASP A 136 -14.61 -14.42 -7.35
CA ASP A 136 -15.60 -14.70 -8.41
C ASP A 136 -16.93 -13.96 -8.18
N GLY A 137 -16.96 -13.01 -7.23
CA GLY A 137 -18.14 -12.25 -6.85
C GLY A 137 -18.38 -10.97 -7.66
N GLY A 138 -19.65 -10.58 -7.77
CA GLY A 138 -20.08 -9.27 -8.28
C GLY A 138 -19.48 -8.86 -9.63
N SER A 139 -19.08 -7.58 -9.75
CA SER A 139 -18.48 -7.04 -10.98
C SER A 139 -17.14 -7.70 -11.33
N SER A 140 -16.35 -8.14 -10.34
CA SER A 140 -15.11 -8.87 -10.60
C SER A 140 -15.38 -10.21 -11.29
N GLY A 141 -16.32 -10.98 -10.74
CA GLY A 141 -16.74 -12.27 -11.26
C GLY A 141 -17.31 -12.19 -12.67
N MET A 142 -18.13 -11.17 -12.97
CA MET A 142 -18.68 -11.00 -14.32
C MET A 142 -17.58 -10.70 -15.35
N LEU A 143 -16.60 -9.85 -15.03
CA LEU A 143 -15.47 -9.59 -15.94
C LEU A 143 -14.58 -10.80 -16.13
N ARG A 144 -14.33 -11.54 -15.04
CA ARG A 144 -13.59 -12.80 -15.08
C ARG A 144 -14.27 -13.83 -16.00
N LYS A 145 -15.60 -13.97 -15.92
CA LYS A 145 -16.38 -14.87 -16.76
C LYS A 145 -16.42 -14.43 -18.23
N ASN A 146 -16.64 -13.13 -18.47
CA ASN A 146 -16.88 -12.61 -19.82
C ASN A 146 -15.60 -12.36 -20.62
N LEU A 147 -14.51 -11.98 -19.95
CA LEU A 147 -13.25 -11.58 -20.58
C LEU A 147 -12.11 -12.57 -20.32
N GLY A 148 -12.32 -13.60 -19.48
CA GLY A 148 -11.28 -14.57 -19.12
C GLY A 148 -10.11 -13.96 -18.32
N MET A 149 -10.25 -12.73 -17.82
CA MET A 149 -9.22 -12.03 -17.06
C MET A 149 -9.21 -12.42 -15.57
N LEU A 150 -8.13 -12.08 -14.85
CA LEU A 150 -8.09 -12.19 -13.38
C LEU A 150 -9.05 -11.18 -12.74
N PRO A 151 -9.62 -11.48 -11.56
CA PRO A 151 -10.58 -10.60 -10.91
C PRO A 151 -9.92 -9.26 -10.51
N PRO A 152 -10.45 -8.12 -10.99
CA PRO A 152 -9.82 -6.82 -10.79
C PRO A 152 -10.10 -6.17 -9.43
N GLY A 153 -11.11 -6.63 -8.69
CA GLY A 153 -11.70 -5.90 -7.56
C GLY A 153 -10.72 -5.52 -6.44
N ASP A 154 -10.04 -6.51 -5.87
CA ASP A 154 -9.14 -6.30 -4.74
C ASP A 154 -7.85 -5.56 -5.14
N ILE A 155 -7.33 -5.88 -6.31
CA ILE A 155 -6.21 -5.15 -6.93
C ILE A 155 -6.57 -3.67 -7.11
N ARG A 156 -7.74 -3.37 -7.68
CA ARG A 156 -8.25 -2.00 -7.85
C ARG A 156 -8.34 -1.29 -6.51
N ASN A 157 -8.90 -1.93 -5.48
CA ASN A 157 -9.01 -1.32 -4.16
C ASN A 157 -7.63 -0.97 -3.55
N CYS A 158 -6.63 -1.83 -3.72
CA CYS A 158 -5.27 -1.59 -3.25
C CYS A 158 -4.56 -0.48 -4.04
N ILE A 159 -4.73 -0.45 -5.37
CA ILE A 159 -4.25 0.65 -6.21
C ILE A 159 -4.83 1.97 -5.72
N LEU A 160 -6.14 2.03 -5.49
CA LEU A 160 -6.80 3.24 -4.98
C LEU A 160 -6.34 3.63 -3.58
N ALA A 161 -6.10 2.66 -2.70
CA ALA A 161 -5.57 2.92 -1.37
C ALA A 161 -4.20 3.61 -1.42
N LEU A 162 -3.36 3.22 -2.37
CA LEU A 162 -1.99 3.72 -2.53
C LEU A 162 -1.85 4.90 -3.50
N ALA A 163 -2.88 5.22 -4.27
CA ALA A 163 -2.88 6.33 -5.22
C ALA A 163 -2.77 7.70 -4.51
N GLU A 164 -2.07 8.63 -5.18
CA GLU A 164 -2.07 10.07 -4.86
C GLU A 164 -2.93 10.79 -5.92
N THR A 165 -4.25 10.59 -5.87
CA THR A 165 -5.20 11.12 -6.85
C THR A 165 -6.03 12.27 -6.30
N GLU A 166 -6.49 13.15 -7.20
CA GLU A 166 -7.45 14.19 -6.85
C GLU A 166 -8.80 13.58 -6.43
N PRO A 167 -9.57 14.24 -5.53
CA PRO A 167 -10.83 13.69 -5.01
C PRO A 167 -11.86 13.30 -6.08
N GLN A 168 -11.86 13.97 -7.23
CA GLN A 168 -12.76 13.63 -8.35
C GLN A 168 -12.37 12.30 -9.01
N MET A 169 -11.07 12.06 -9.21
CA MET A 169 -10.58 10.81 -9.79
C MET A 169 -10.84 9.63 -8.85
N GLU A 170 -10.68 9.82 -7.53
CA GLU A 170 -11.02 8.80 -6.55
C GLU A 170 -12.52 8.42 -6.62
N LYS A 171 -13.41 9.42 -6.70
CA LYS A 171 -14.86 9.20 -6.88
C LYS A 171 -15.16 8.45 -8.19
N LEU A 172 -14.50 8.81 -9.28
CA LEU A 172 -14.69 8.17 -10.58
C LEU A 172 -14.28 6.70 -10.54
N LEU A 173 -13.13 6.37 -9.96
CA LEU A 173 -12.64 4.99 -9.89
C LEU A 173 -13.48 4.11 -8.95
N GLN A 174 -14.10 4.71 -7.94
CA GLN A 174 -15.05 4.03 -7.05
C GLN A 174 -16.48 4.00 -7.62
N TYR A 175 -16.76 4.70 -8.72
CA TYR A 175 -18.09 4.79 -9.29
C TYR A 175 -18.60 3.42 -9.71
N ARG A 176 -19.85 3.15 -9.35
CA ARG A 176 -20.61 1.98 -9.78
C ARG A 176 -21.80 2.46 -10.58
N PHE A 177 -21.94 1.95 -11.80
CA PHE A 177 -23.05 2.29 -12.67
C PHE A 177 -24.37 1.81 -12.05
N THR A 178 -25.37 2.69 -12.00
CA THR A 178 -26.66 2.42 -11.35
C THR A 178 -27.73 1.93 -12.31
N ASP A 179 -27.55 2.16 -13.62
CA ASP A 179 -28.55 1.87 -14.64
C ASP A 179 -27.92 1.54 -16.01
N GLY A 180 -28.74 1.07 -16.94
CA GLY A 180 -28.37 0.66 -18.29
C GLY A 180 -27.60 -0.66 -18.37
N ASP A 181 -26.97 -0.93 -19.52
CA ASP A 181 -26.25 -2.19 -19.78
C ASP A 181 -25.04 -2.40 -18.86
N LEU A 182 -24.50 -1.31 -18.29
CA LEU A 182 -23.39 -1.34 -17.36
C LEU A 182 -23.84 -1.44 -15.90
N LYS A 183 -25.15 -1.52 -15.61
CA LYS A 183 -25.67 -1.55 -14.24
C LYS A 183 -24.93 -2.57 -13.37
N GLY A 184 -24.46 -2.10 -12.21
CA GLY A 184 -23.69 -2.90 -11.26
C GLY A 184 -22.19 -3.00 -11.55
N GLN A 185 -21.71 -2.59 -12.74
CA GLN A 185 -20.28 -2.55 -13.04
C GLN A 185 -19.58 -1.43 -12.28
N SER A 186 -18.32 -1.66 -11.91
CA SER A 186 -17.45 -0.61 -11.38
C SER A 186 -16.61 -0.01 -12.51
N PHE A 187 -16.58 1.31 -12.62
CA PHE A 187 -15.72 2.00 -13.58
C PHE A 187 -14.24 1.60 -13.39
N GLY A 188 -13.73 1.58 -12.15
CA GLY A 188 -12.34 1.17 -11.90
C GLY A 188 -12.04 -0.28 -12.31
N ASN A 189 -13.02 -1.18 -12.22
CA ASN A 189 -12.86 -2.55 -12.74
C ASN A 189 -12.80 -2.57 -14.27
N LEU A 190 -13.66 -1.81 -14.93
CA LEU A 190 -13.65 -1.67 -16.39
C LEU A 190 -12.36 -1.01 -16.88
N PHE A 191 -11.85 -0.04 -16.13
CA PHE A 191 -10.57 0.59 -16.44
C PHE A 191 -9.42 -0.43 -16.37
N LEU A 192 -9.36 -1.25 -15.31
CA LEU A 192 -8.36 -2.32 -15.22
C LEU A 192 -8.56 -3.40 -16.30
N ALA A 193 -9.80 -3.72 -16.67
CA ALA A 193 -10.10 -4.61 -17.78
C ALA A 193 -9.58 -4.06 -19.12
N ALA A 194 -9.81 -2.78 -19.40
CA ALA A 194 -9.27 -2.12 -20.59
C ALA A 194 -7.74 -2.09 -20.59
N MET A 195 -7.11 -1.78 -19.45
CA MET A 195 -5.66 -1.84 -19.28
C MET A 195 -5.12 -3.25 -19.51
N SER A 196 -5.85 -4.28 -19.07
CA SER A 196 -5.52 -5.69 -19.33
C SER A 196 -5.64 -6.04 -20.80
N GLY A 197 -6.62 -5.51 -21.51
CA GLY A 197 -6.82 -5.76 -22.95
C GLY A 197 -5.74 -5.15 -23.84
N ILE A 198 -5.05 -4.10 -23.39
CA ILE A 198 -3.94 -3.45 -24.13
C ILE A 198 -2.55 -3.85 -23.65
N SER A 199 -2.44 -4.63 -22.57
CA SER A 199 -1.16 -5.04 -21.98
C SER A 199 -0.83 -6.48 -22.34
N GLU A 200 0.46 -6.83 -22.34
CA GLU A 200 0.93 -8.19 -22.64
C GLU A 200 0.43 -9.24 -21.62
N ASN A 201 0.29 -8.83 -20.36
CA ASN A 201 -0.19 -9.66 -19.27
C ASN A 201 -0.83 -8.82 -18.16
N PHE A 202 -1.54 -9.48 -17.25
CA PHE A 202 -2.28 -8.82 -16.17
C PHE A 202 -1.36 -8.05 -15.19
N GLU A 203 -0.17 -8.58 -14.90
CA GLU A 203 0.82 -7.87 -14.07
C GLU A 203 1.22 -6.53 -14.69
N THR A 204 1.50 -6.51 -15.99
CA THR A 204 1.82 -5.29 -16.73
C THR A 204 0.64 -4.32 -16.74
N ALA A 205 -0.59 -4.81 -16.84
CA ALA A 205 -1.79 -3.98 -16.74
C ALA A 205 -1.92 -3.29 -15.38
N VAL A 206 -1.66 -4.03 -14.30
CA VAL A 206 -1.65 -3.50 -12.92
C VAL A 206 -0.55 -2.45 -12.74
N ARG A 207 0.65 -2.70 -13.27
CA ARG A 207 1.76 -1.74 -13.26
C ARG A 207 1.40 -0.46 -14.02
N ASN A 208 0.91 -0.58 -15.24
CA ASN A 208 0.56 0.56 -16.08
C ASN A 208 -0.57 1.39 -15.44
N MET A 209 -1.59 0.74 -14.85
CA MET A 209 -2.64 1.45 -14.11
C MET A 209 -2.08 2.16 -12.87
N SER A 210 -1.14 1.53 -12.16
CA SER A 210 -0.47 2.12 -10.99
C SER A 210 0.35 3.35 -11.37
N GLU A 211 1.00 3.35 -12.53
CA GLU A 211 1.73 4.51 -13.08
C GLU A 211 0.78 5.67 -13.42
N VAL A 212 -0.33 5.39 -14.12
CA VAL A 212 -1.36 6.40 -14.46
C VAL A 212 -1.92 7.07 -13.21
N LEU A 213 -2.08 6.31 -12.12
CA LEU A 213 -2.64 6.80 -10.86
C LEU A 213 -1.60 7.27 -9.84
N ALA A 214 -0.32 7.33 -10.23
CA ALA A 214 0.79 7.74 -9.37
C ALA A 214 0.77 7.04 -8.00
N VAL A 215 0.65 5.72 -8.02
CA VAL A 215 0.60 4.88 -6.81
C VAL A 215 1.92 4.92 -6.05
N THR A 216 1.83 5.11 -4.73
CA THR A 216 2.97 4.98 -3.80
C THR A 216 3.11 3.53 -3.34
N GLY A 217 4.07 2.81 -3.93
CA GLY A 217 4.29 1.38 -3.67
C GLY A 217 3.96 0.53 -4.89
N THR A 218 3.74 -0.77 -4.69
CA THR A 218 3.47 -1.72 -5.76
C THR A 218 2.33 -2.64 -5.34
N VAL A 219 1.40 -2.89 -6.27
CA VAL A 219 0.32 -3.87 -6.09
C VAL A 219 0.60 -5.03 -7.04
N LEU A 220 0.61 -6.24 -6.50
CA LEU A 220 0.98 -7.45 -7.20
C LEU A 220 -0.12 -8.51 -6.99
N PRO A 221 -0.63 -9.14 -8.06
CA PRO A 221 -1.37 -10.37 -7.89
C PRO A 221 -0.41 -11.47 -7.40
N VAL A 222 -0.90 -12.39 -6.57
CA VAL A 222 -0.07 -13.48 -6.05
C VAL A 222 0.35 -14.46 -7.17
N THR A 223 -0.47 -14.62 -8.20
CA THR A 223 -0.23 -15.44 -9.39
C THR A 223 -0.82 -14.79 -10.64
N SER A 224 -0.28 -15.11 -11.81
CA SER A 224 -0.90 -14.80 -13.11
C SER A 224 -1.95 -15.84 -13.53
N GLU A 225 -2.09 -16.93 -12.80
CA GLU A 225 -3.02 -18.01 -13.14
C GLU A 225 -4.44 -17.70 -12.67
N ASN A 226 -5.41 -18.00 -13.54
CA ASN A 226 -6.83 -17.93 -13.18
C ASN A 226 -7.18 -19.13 -12.29
N ILE A 227 -7.44 -18.91 -10.99
CA ILE A 227 -7.62 -19.95 -9.97
C ILE A 227 -8.98 -19.83 -9.28
N ASN A 228 -9.60 -20.95 -8.92
CA ASN A 228 -10.81 -20.98 -8.11
C ASN A 228 -10.51 -21.54 -6.72
N LEU A 229 -11.20 -20.99 -5.73
CA LEU A 229 -11.14 -21.47 -4.36
C LEU A 229 -12.15 -22.60 -4.14
N ILE A 230 -11.73 -23.64 -3.43
CA ILE A 230 -12.58 -24.77 -3.04
C ILE A 230 -12.49 -24.97 -1.52
N ALA A 231 -13.64 -25.06 -0.86
CA ALA A 231 -13.76 -25.40 0.55
C ALA A 231 -14.32 -26.80 0.74
N GLU A 232 -13.70 -27.55 1.65
CA GLU A 232 -14.27 -28.75 2.26
C GLU A 232 -14.77 -28.38 3.65
N LEU A 233 -16.05 -28.64 3.92
CA LEU A 233 -16.65 -28.47 5.24
C LEU A 233 -16.38 -29.69 6.15
N GLU A 234 -16.66 -29.57 7.45
CA GLU A 234 -16.46 -30.66 8.42
C GLU A 234 -17.26 -31.94 8.11
N ASP A 235 -18.42 -31.80 7.46
CA ASP A 235 -19.27 -32.90 7.00
C ASP A 235 -18.84 -33.48 5.63
N SER A 236 -17.69 -33.05 5.11
CA SER A 236 -17.14 -33.39 3.79
C SER A 236 -17.88 -32.78 2.58
N THR A 237 -18.82 -31.87 2.80
CA THR A 237 -19.45 -31.10 1.72
C THR A 237 -18.42 -30.21 1.02
N ILE A 238 -18.44 -30.21 -0.32
CA ILE A 238 -17.52 -29.42 -1.15
C ILE A 238 -18.23 -28.21 -1.76
N ILE A 239 -17.68 -27.02 -1.51
CA ILE A 239 -18.17 -25.75 -2.08
C ILE A 239 -17.06 -25.17 -2.96
N LYS A 240 -17.44 -24.75 -4.17
CA LYS A 240 -16.53 -24.15 -5.16
C LYS A 240 -16.92 -22.70 -5.42
N GLY A 241 -15.92 -21.82 -5.50
CA GLY A 241 -16.09 -20.39 -5.73
C GLY A 241 -15.99 -19.60 -4.42
N GLU A 242 -15.22 -18.51 -4.44
CA GLU A 242 -14.95 -17.67 -3.26
C GLU A 242 -16.25 -17.07 -2.70
N SER A 243 -17.10 -16.53 -3.57
CA SER A 243 -18.35 -15.90 -3.15
C SER A 243 -19.30 -16.91 -2.51
N ARG A 244 -19.34 -18.14 -3.05
CA ARG A 244 -20.17 -19.23 -2.52
C ARG A 244 -19.65 -19.75 -1.18
N ILE A 245 -18.33 -19.72 -0.96
CA ILE A 245 -17.72 -20.11 0.31
C ILE A 245 -18.09 -19.10 1.39
N GLY A 246 -17.93 -17.81 1.12
CA GLY A 246 -18.26 -16.74 2.08
C GLY A 246 -19.75 -16.71 2.47
N GLU A 247 -20.65 -17.08 1.56
CA GLU A 247 -22.09 -17.08 1.78
C GLU A 247 -22.68 -18.48 2.07
N HIS A 248 -21.83 -19.48 2.32
CA HIS A 248 -22.31 -20.87 2.36
C HIS A 248 -23.33 -21.13 3.46
N HIS A 249 -23.22 -20.45 4.60
CA HIS A 249 -24.16 -20.53 5.71
C HIS A 249 -25.62 -20.24 5.31
N LEU A 250 -25.87 -19.54 4.18
CA LEU A 250 -27.21 -19.25 3.66
C LEU A 250 -27.88 -20.47 3.01
N PHE A 251 -27.11 -21.45 2.52
CA PHE A 251 -27.63 -22.62 1.83
C PHE A 251 -27.16 -23.96 2.41
N HIS A 252 -26.08 -23.97 3.18
CA HIS A 252 -25.56 -25.14 3.87
C HIS A 252 -24.80 -24.71 5.14
N PRO A 253 -25.34 -24.96 6.35
CA PRO A 253 -24.61 -24.66 7.58
C PRO A 253 -23.41 -25.61 7.72
N GLY A 254 -22.32 -25.15 8.32
CA GLY A 254 -21.15 -25.98 8.57
C GLY A 254 -19.91 -25.14 8.84
N ARG A 255 -18.86 -25.77 9.35
CA ARG A 255 -17.55 -25.13 9.50
C ARG A 255 -16.65 -25.54 8.35
N ILE A 256 -15.85 -24.58 7.87
CA ILE A 256 -14.81 -24.87 6.89
C ILE A 256 -13.72 -25.69 7.58
N LYS A 257 -13.49 -26.91 7.09
CA LYS A 257 -12.43 -27.81 7.56
C LYS A 257 -11.10 -27.43 6.91
N ARG A 258 -11.10 -27.23 5.59
CA ARG A 258 -9.92 -26.79 4.83
C ARG A 258 -10.26 -26.14 3.49
N LEU A 259 -9.32 -25.37 2.97
CA LEU A 259 -9.31 -24.84 1.62
C LEU A 259 -8.21 -25.44 0.76
N TYR A 260 -8.46 -25.45 -0.55
CA TYR A 260 -7.47 -25.74 -1.58
C TYR A 260 -7.85 -25.04 -2.88
N LEU A 261 -6.89 -24.92 -3.80
CA LEU A 261 -7.10 -24.36 -5.13
C LEU A 261 -7.60 -25.46 -6.08
N ASP A 262 -8.34 -25.06 -7.11
CA ASP A 262 -8.81 -25.98 -8.17
C ASP A 262 -7.70 -26.52 -9.06
N LYS A 263 -6.49 -25.94 -8.97
CA LYS A 263 -5.28 -26.36 -9.65
C LYS A 263 -4.21 -26.76 -8.66
N THR A 264 -3.42 -27.77 -9.02
CA THR A 264 -2.18 -28.12 -8.34
C THR A 264 -1.01 -27.36 -8.95
N ASN A 265 -0.01 -27.05 -8.14
CA ASN A 265 1.23 -26.39 -8.54
C ASN A 265 1.04 -24.97 -9.13
N VAL A 266 0.20 -24.16 -8.49
CA VAL A 266 -0.09 -22.80 -8.94
C VAL A 266 1.16 -21.96 -8.72
N LYS A 267 1.73 -21.43 -9.81
CA LYS A 267 2.98 -20.68 -9.73
C LYS A 267 2.74 -19.26 -9.26
N PRO A 268 3.48 -18.76 -8.25
CA PRO A 268 3.42 -17.36 -7.88
C PRO A 268 4.05 -16.48 -8.96
N LEU A 269 3.75 -15.18 -8.94
CA LEU A 269 4.55 -14.21 -9.68
C LEU A 269 5.93 -14.06 -9.04
N GLU A 270 6.98 -14.04 -9.87
CA GLU A 270 8.35 -13.80 -9.40
C GLU A 270 8.49 -12.45 -8.68
N SER A 271 7.76 -11.42 -9.15
CA SER A 271 7.69 -10.12 -8.48
C SER A 271 7.06 -10.19 -7.09
N ALA A 272 6.06 -11.07 -6.88
CA ALA A 272 5.46 -11.29 -5.58
C ALA A 272 6.43 -12.01 -4.62
N LEU A 273 7.16 -13.02 -5.10
CA LEU A 273 8.20 -13.66 -4.30
C LEU A 273 9.34 -12.69 -3.95
N ALA A 274 9.80 -11.89 -4.92
CA ALA A 274 10.83 -10.88 -4.70
C ALA A 274 10.37 -9.82 -3.67
N ALA A 275 9.09 -9.45 -3.65
CA ALA A 275 8.54 -8.56 -2.64
C ALA A 275 8.60 -9.18 -1.23
N ILE A 276 8.33 -10.47 -1.08
CA ILE A 276 8.46 -11.21 0.19
C ILE A 276 9.94 -11.27 0.63
N ASP A 277 10.84 -11.52 -0.31
CA ASP A 277 12.26 -11.68 -0.04
C ASP A 277 12.94 -10.39 0.40
N ASN A 278 12.57 -9.27 -0.22
CA ASN A 278 13.15 -7.96 0.05
C ASN A 278 12.48 -7.24 1.23
N ALA A 279 11.43 -7.81 1.80
CA ALA A 279 10.71 -7.24 2.91
C ALA A 279 11.56 -7.24 4.19
N ALA A 280 11.54 -6.13 4.92
CA ALA A 280 11.95 -6.10 6.32
C ALA A 280 10.79 -6.52 7.25
N VAL A 281 9.55 -6.35 6.77
CA VAL A 281 8.32 -6.69 7.49
C VAL A 281 7.33 -7.34 6.53
N ILE A 282 6.80 -8.50 6.92
CA ILE A 282 5.71 -9.19 6.22
C ILE A 282 4.47 -9.11 7.09
N ILE A 283 3.39 -8.55 6.56
CA ILE A 283 2.11 -8.41 7.24
C ILE A 283 1.09 -9.29 6.55
N ILE A 284 0.41 -10.15 7.30
CA ILE A 284 -0.66 -11.00 6.82
C ILE A 284 -1.99 -10.48 7.40
N GLY A 285 -2.92 -10.13 6.50
CA GLY A 285 -4.17 -9.48 6.86
C GLY A 285 -4.04 -7.96 7.10
N PRO A 286 -5.09 -7.29 7.57
CA PRO A 286 -6.39 -7.87 7.93
C PRO A 286 -7.23 -8.22 6.69
N GLY A 287 -8.10 -9.21 6.81
CA GLY A 287 -8.99 -9.64 5.73
C GLY A 287 -9.76 -10.89 6.11
N SER A 288 -10.73 -11.29 5.30
CA SER A 288 -11.46 -12.54 5.52
C SER A 288 -10.49 -13.73 5.55
N LEU A 289 -10.62 -14.58 6.56
CA LEU A 289 -9.62 -15.60 6.87
C LEU A 289 -9.48 -16.59 5.71
N TYR A 290 -10.61 -17.14 5.27
CA TYR A 290 -10.68 -18.20 4.29
C TYR A 290 -10.70 -17.64 2.87
N THR A 291 -11.31 -16.49 2.63
CA THR A 291 -11.49 -15.95 1.28
C THR A 291 -10.49 -14.89 0.85
N SER A 292 -9.74 -14.29 1.79
CA SER A 292 -8.73 -13.24 1.47
C SER A 292 -7.31 -13.59 1.93
N ILE A 293 -7.13 -14.18 3.10
CA ILE A 293 -5.79 -14.45 3.66
C ILE A 293 -5.24 -15.78 3.17
N ILE A 294 -5.89 -16.89 3.53
CA ILE A 294 -5.44 -18.25 3.21
C ILE A 294 -5.21 -18.48 1.70
N PRO A 295 -6.02 -17.95 0.77
CA PRO A 295 -5.82 -18.21 -0.66
C PRO A 295 -4.46 -17.77 -1.20
N ASN A 296 -3.87 -16.72 -0.62
CA ASN A 296 -2.50 -16.31 -0.98
C ASN A 296 -1.44 -17.32 -0.52
N LEU A 297 -1.67 -17.96 0.62
CA LEU A 297 -0.75 -18.93 1.23
C LEU A 297 -0.82 -20.31 0.57
N LEU A 298 -1.91 -20.59 -0.16
CA LEU A 298 -2.07 -21.83 -0.92
C LEU A 298 -1.30 -21.84 -2.25
N VAL A 299 -0.76 -20.68 -2.68
CA VAL A 299 0.07 -20.57 -3.88
C VAL A 299 1.48 -21.08 -3.58
N ASP A 300 2.05 -21.85 -4.50
CA ASP A 300 3.33 -22.51 -4.30
C ASP A 300 4.43 -21.53 -3.91
N SER A 301 5.38 -22.01 -3.10
CA SER A 301 6.54 -21.25 -2.62
C SER A 301 6.23 -20.03 -1.74
N VAL A 302 5.01 -19.49 -1.70
CA VAL A 302 4.68 -18.28 -0.91
C VAL A 302 5.00 -18.49 0.57
N VAL A 303 4.47 -19.55 1.18
CA VAL A 303 4.74 -19.89 2.59
C VAL A 303 6.22 -20.18 2.80
N GLU A 304 6.86 -20.91 1.88
CA GLU A 304 8.29 -21.22 1.97
C GLU A 304 9.14 -19.95 2.03
N ARG A 305 8.85 -18.95 1.17
CA ARG A 305 9.57 -17.67 1.18
C ARG A 305 9.30 -16.86 2.44
N ILE A 306 8.05 -16.83 2.93
CA ILE A 306 7.72 -16.15 4.20
C ILE A 306 8.51 -16.77 5.36
N VAL A 307 8.57 -18.09 5.44
CA VAL A 307 9.28 -18.82 6.51
C VAL A 307 10.80 -18.61 6.41
N LYS A 308 11.37 -18.64 5.20
CA LYS A 308 12.81 -18.41 4.98
C LYS A 308 13.24 -16.96 5.18
N SER A 309 12.33 -16.00 5.05
CA SER A 309 12.63 -14.58 5.19
C SER A 309 13.08 -14.24 6.61
N ASN A 310 14.03 -13.32 6.75
CA ASN A 310 14.41 -12.74 8.04
C ASN A 310 13.50 -11.57 8.46
N ALA A 311 12.50 -11.25 7.63
CA ALA A 311 11.52 -10.23 7.94
C ALA A 311 10.77 -10.54 9.24
N ILE A 312 10.33 -9.49 9.91
CA ILE A 312 9.36 -9.59 11.01
C ILE A 312 8.02 -10.00 10.42
N LYS A 313 7.41 -11.08 10.91
CA LYS A 313 6.09 -11.54 10.46
C LYS A 313 5.00 -11.10 11.44
N ILE A 314 4.03 -10.35 10.94
CA ILE A 314 2.94 -9.77 11.71
C ILE A 314 1.61 -10.32 11.18
N TYR A 315 0.79 -10.90 12.06
CA TYR A 315 -0.62 -11.14 11.78
C TYR A 315 -1.47 -9.97 12.30
N VAL A 316 -2.36 -9.42 11.49
CA VAL A 316 -3.36 -8.44 11.93
C VAL A 316 -4.72 -9.14 12.06
N ALA A 317 -5.18 -9.30 13.31
CA ALA A 317 -6.41 -10.03 13.59
C ALA A 317 -7.66 -9.29 13.14
N ASN A 318 -8.70 -10.05 12.79
CA ASN A 318 -10.01 -9.50 12.49
C ASN A 318 -10.67 -8.97 13.77
N ILE A 319 -11.42 -7.87 13.65
CA ILE A 319 -12.16 -7.28 14.80
C ILE A 319 -13.43 -8.08 15.09
N MET A 320 -14.11 -8.51 14.02
CA MET A 320 -15.36 -9.25 14.07
C MET A 320 -15.19 -10.61 13.38
N THR A 321 -15.89 -11.62 13.87
CA THR A 321 -16.09 -12.87 13.14
C THR A 321 -16.93 -12.60 11.89
N GLN A 322 -16.83 -13.50 10.92
CA GLN A 322 -17.58 -13.45 9.69
C GLN A 322 -18.50 -14.69 9.60
N PRO A 323 -19.81 -14.50 9.39
CA PRO A 323 -20.74 -15.59 9.11
C PRO A 323 -20.31 -16.40 7.88
N GLY A 324 -20.45 -17.72 7.95
CA GLY A 324 -19.96 -18.67 6.95
C GLY A 324 -18.45 -18.83 6.91
N GLU A 325 -17.68 -18.30 7.87
CA GLU A 325 -16.22 -18.44 7.85
C GLU A 325 -15.65 -18.69 9.24
N THR A 326 -15.96 -17.83 10.20
CA THR A 326 -15.20 -17.75 11.48
C THR A 326 -16.10 -17.64 12.71
N GLU A 327 -17.32 -18.17 12.66
CA GLU A 327 -18.24 -18.14 13.79
C GLU A 327 -17.68 -18.84 15.02
N GLY A 328 -17.65 -18.10 16.14
CA GLY A 328 -17.10 -18.58 17.40
C GLY A 328 -15.57 -18.63 17.45
N TYR A 329 -14.86 -18.17 16.41
CA TYR A 329 -13.40 -18.16 16.42
C TYR A 329 -12.86 -17.11 17.40
N THR A 330 -11.84 -17.51 18.14
CA THR A 330 -10.89 -16.64 18.84
C THR A 330 -9.77 -16.21 17.91
N VAL A 331 -8.91 -15.28 18.35
CA VAL A 331 -7.71 -14.90 17.58
C VAL A 331 -6.79 -16.11 17.38
N CYS A 332 -6.61 -16.96 18.39
CA CYS A 332 -5.80 -18.17 18.22
C CYS A 332 -6.40 -19.15 17.23
N ASP A 333 -7.73 -19.28 17.14
CA ASP A 333 -8.35 -20.17 16.15
C ASP A 333 -8.08 -19.69 14.71
N HIS A 334 -8.01 -18.36 14.50
CA HIS A 334 -7.56 -17.80 13.22
C HIS A 334 -6.09 -18.16 12.92
N ILE A 335 -5.21 -18.01 13.91
CA ILE A 335 -3.78 -18.34 13.79
C ILE A 335 -3.61 -19.82 13.49
N GLU A 336 -4.29 -20.71 14.20
CA GLU A 336 -4.25 -22.16 13.99
C GLU A 336 -4.77 -22.55 12.61
N ALA A 337 -5.84 -21.90 12.14
CA ALA A 337 -6.32 -22.10 10.77
C ALA A 337 -5.25 -21.71 9.75
N ILE A 338 -4.59 -20.56 9.91
CA ILE A 338 -3.49 -20.15 9.03
C ILE A 338 -2.33 -21.15 9.10
N HIS A 339 -1.88 -21.53 10.29
CA HIS A 339 -0.79 -22.49 10.48
C HIS A 339 -1.08 -23.85 9.83
N ARG A 340 -2.33 -24.32 9.92
CA ARG A 340 -2.76 -25.57 9.30
C ARG A 340 -2.67 -25.52 7.78
N HIS A 341 -3.13 -24.42 7.17
CA HIS A 341 -3.08 -24.26 5.70
C HIS A 341 -1.67 -23.95 5.20
N ALA A 342 -0.85 -23.28 6.01
CA ALA A 342 0.55 -23.04 5.72
C ALA A 342 1.45 -24.26 6.00
N ASN A 343 0.93 -25.29 6.68
CA ASN A 343 1.72 -26.42 7.21
C ASN A 343 2.95 -25.95 8.01
N ASN A 344 2.78 -24.90 8.82
CA ASN A 344 3.85 -24.31 9.64
C ASN A 344 3.28 -23.60 10.87
N GLU A 345 3.70 -24.02 12.07
CA GLU A 345 3.21 -23.48 13.35
C GLU A 345 3.96 -22.24 13.85
N ARG A 346 4.99 -21.78 13.13
CA ARG A 346 5.86 -20.66 13.52
C ARG A 346 5.93 -19.61 12.42
N LEU A 347 4.76 -19.23 11.90
CA LEU A 347 4.67 -18.26 10.82
C LEU A 347 4.79 -16.81 11.31
N PHE A 348 4.38 -16.53 12.56
CA PHE A 348 4.22 -15.18 13.10
C PHE A 348 5.15 -14.90 14.27
N ASP A 349 5.72 -13.69 14.29
CA ASP A 349 6.44 -13.14 15.45
C ASP A 349 5.49 -12.30 16.33
N TYR A 350 4.61 -11.54 15.68
CA TYR A 350 3.67 -10.63 16.33
C TYR A 350 2.23 -10.84 15.86
N CYS A 351 1.28 -10.59 16.75
CA CYS A 351 -0.13 -10.48 16.42
C CYS A 351 -0.71 -9.17 16.94
N ILE A 352 -1.25 -8.35 16.04
CA ILE A 352 -1.94 -7.10 16.36
C ILE A 352 -3.42 -7.40 16.58
N VAL A 353 -3.95 -6.96 17.72
CA VAL A 353 -5.36 -7.18 18.10
C VAL A 353 -6.01 -5.88 18.56
N ASN A 354 -7.31 -5.73 18.27
CA ASN A 354 -8.10 -4.64 18.78
C ASN A 354 -8.54 -4.89 20.23
N THR A 355 -8.38 -3.87 21.08
CA THR A 355 -8.90 -3.86 22.46
C THR A 355 -9.93 -2.74 22.69
N GLN A 356 -10.16 -1.87 21.70
CA GLN A 356 -11.16 -0.83 21.80
C GLN A 356 -12.56 -1.44 21.90
N ARG A 357 -13.34 -0.97 22.87
CA ARG A 357 -14.75 -1.37 23.03
C ARG A 357 -15.57 -0.90 21.82
N ILE A 358 -16.33 -1.83 21.25
CA ILE A 358 -17.30 -1.53 20.18
C ILE A 358 -18.56 -0.90 20.81
N PRO A 359 -19.09 0.21 20.26
CA PRO A 359 -20.35 0.78 20.73
C PRO A 359 -21.52 -0.21 20.65
N ASP A 360 -22.34 -0.27 21.70
CA ASP A 360 -23.38 -1.30 21.85
C ASP A 360 -24.40 -1.30 20.71
N SER A 361 -24.75 -0.13 20.16
CA SER A 361 -25.68 -0.01 19.02
C SER A 361 -25.12 -0.66 17.75
N VAL A 362 -23.84 -0.42 17.47
CA VAL A 362 -23.12 -1.00 16.32
C VAL A 362 -22.94 -2.50 16.54
N TYR A 363 -22.53 -2.91 17.74
CA TYR A 363 -22.34 -4.32 18.07
C TYR A 363 -23.63 -5.14 17.93
N LYS A 364 -24.77 -4.61 18.40
CA LYS A 364 -26.09 -5.27 18.23
C LYS A 364 -26.42 -5.54 16.77
N ARG A 365 -26.10 -4.61 15.87
CA ARG A 365 -26.30 -4.78 14.42
C ARG A 365 -25.47 -5.94 13.88
N TYR A 366 -24.16 -5.94 14.12
CA TYR A 366 -23.28 -7.03 13.68
C TYR A 366 -23.75 -8.38 14.25
N LYS A 367 -24.16 -8.40 15.52
CA LYS A 367 -24.67 -9.61 16.16
C LYS A 367 -25.95 -10.12 15.50
N SER A 368 -26.86 -9.24 15.07
CA SER A 368 -28.06 -9.62 14.32
C SER A 368 -27.75 -10.19 12.92
N GLU A 369 -26.59 -9.83 12.36
CA GLU A 369 -26.07 -10.36 11.10
C GLU A 369 -25.22 -11.63 11.33
N GLY A 370 -25.14 -12.17 12.56
CA GLY A 370 -24.38 -13.39 12.89
C GLY A 370 -22.89 -13.15 13.17
N ALA A 371 -22.44 -11.90 13.26
CA ALA A 371 -21.05 -11.53 13.52
C ALA A 371 -20.84 -11.09 14.98
N GLU A 372 -19.83 -11.64 15.65
CA GLU A 372 -19.46 -11.29 17.02
C GLU A 372 -18.03 -10.72 17.08
N ALA A 373 -17.66 -10.07 18.19
CA ALA A 373 -16.30 -9.59 18.38
C ALA A 373 -15.35 -10.77 18.57
N VAL A 374 -14.24 -10.78 17.85
CA VAL A 374 -13.23 -11.85 17.97
C VAL A 374 -12.59 -11.76 19.35
N LYS A 375 -12.65 -12.85 20.11
CA LYS A 375 -12.09 -12.91 21.46
C LYS A 375 -10.58 -13.10 21.40
N VAL A 376 -9.85 -12.35 22.22
CA VAL A 376 -8.40 -12.49 22.37
C VAL A 376 -8.09 -13.50 23.46
N ASP A 377 -7.46 -14.60 23.10
CA ASP A 377 -7.09 -15.71 23.98
C ASP A 377 -5.57 -15.77 24.20
N SER A 378 -5.07 -14.74 24.90
CA SER A 378 -3.65 -14.43 25.01
C SER A 378 -2.78 -15.59 25.54
N ALA A 379 -3.34 -16.45 26.39
CA ALA A 379 -2.61 -17.60 26.92
C ALA A 379 -2.31 -18.66 25.84
N ARG A 380 -3.22 -18.90 24.88
CA ARG A 380 -3.00 -19.84 23.77
C ARG A 380 -2.02 -19.27 22.76
N ILE A 381 -2.17 -17.99 22.43
CA ILE A 381 -1.29 -17.29 21.47
C ILE A 381 0.16 -17.29 21.95
N LYS A 382 0.41 -17.04 23.25
CA LYS A 382 1.75 -17.09 23.84
C LYS A 382 2.41 -18.48 23.75
N LYS A 383 1.65 -19.58 23.66
CA LYS A 383 2.23 -20.93 23.49
C LYS A 383 2.91 -21.10 22.12
N PHE A 384 2.46 -20.35 21.11
CA PHE A 384 3.12 -20.29 19.81
C PHE A 384 4.34 -19.36 19.79
N GLY A 385 4.67 -18.71 20.92
CA GLY A 385 5.76 -17.74 20.99
C GLY A 385 5.43 -16.38 20.37
N ILE A 386 4.16 -16.14 20.00
CA ILE A 386 3.72 -14.93 19.33
C ILE A 386 3.53 -13.80 20.35
N GLN A 387 4.12 -12.64 20.07
CA GLN A 387 3.97 -11.44 20.89
C GLN A 387 2.70 -10.68 20.52
N LEU A 388 1.86 -10.39 21.51
CA LEU A 388 0.62 -9.64 21.30
C LEU A 388 0.84 -8.13 21.38
N VAL A 389 0.27 -7.43 20.42
CA VAL A 389 0.25 -5.96 20.35
C VAL A 389 -1.19 -5.49 20.39
N GLU A 390 -1.62 -5.09 21.58
CA GLU A 390 -2.96 -4.60 21.86
C GLU A 390 -3.05 -3.10 21.58
N ARG A 391 -4.03 -2.70 20.76
CA ARG A 391 -4.26 -1.29 20.40
C ARG A 391 -5.75 -0.99 20.27
N ASP A 392 -6.07 0.29 20.37
CA ASP A 392 -7.36 0.80 19.96
C ASP A 392 -7.37 0.98 18.44
N LEU A 393 -8.12 0.15 17.72
CA LEU A 393 -8.00 0.06 16.27
C LEU A 393 -9.31 0.28 15.54
N ILE A 394 -10.39 0.72 16.20
CA ILE A 394 -11.70 0.85 15.53
C ILE A 394 -11.88 2.27 14.96
N GLN A 395 -12.25 2.31 13.69
CA GLN A 395 -12.90 3.44 13.04
C GLN A 395 -14.29 3.01 12.54
N LEU A 396 -15.30 3.86 12.77
CA LEU A 396 -16.65 3.64 12.25
C LEU A 396 -16.82 4.39 10.92
N ARG A 397 -16.99 3.65 9.84
CA ARG A 397 -17.33 4.21 8.53
C ARG A 397 -18.85 4.36 8.43
N ASP A 398 -19.30 5.51 7.94
CA ASP A 398 -20.73 5.87 7.80
C ASP A 398 -21.51 5.74 9.11
N GLY A 399 -20.82 5.82 10.26
CA GLY A 399 -21.39 5.69 11.60
C GLY A 399 -21.68 4.26 12.07
N PHE A 400 -21.64 3.25 11.19
CA PHE A 400 -22.11 1.89 11.52
C PHE A 400 -21.19 0.76 11.08
N PHE A 401 -20.27 0.95 10.13
CA PHE A 401 -19.40 -0.13 9.67
C PHE A 401 -18.07 -0.11 10.44
N ILE A 402 -17.79 -1.20 11.17
CA ILE A 402 -16.53 -1.39 11.88
C ILE A 402 -15.42 -1.63 10.87
N ARG A 403 -14.40 -0.78 10.89
CA ARG A 403 -13.16 -0.95 10.14
C ARG A 403 -11.97 -0.71 11.07
N HIS A 404 -10.81 -1.23 10.65
CA HIS A 404 -9.57 -0.79 11.27
C HIS A 404 -9.38 0.70 11.02
N ASP A 405 -8.91 1.45 12.00
CA ASP A 405 -8.45 2.82 11.80
C ASP A 405 -7.11 2.79 11.04
N PRO A 406 -7.03 3.38 9.82
CA PRO A 406 -5.82 3.34 9.02
C PRO A 406 -4.59 3.88 9.74
N ALA A 407 -4.72 5.00 10.46
CA ALA A 407 -3.60 5.68 11.10
C ALA A 407 -3.13 4.89 12.32
N LYS A 408 -4.07 4.48 13.19
CA LYS A 408 -3.71 3.72 14.40
C LYS A 408 -3.14 2.34 14.06
N LEU A 409 -3.64 1.69 13.02
CA LEU A 409 -3.10 0.41 12.57
C LEU A 409 -1.68 0.57 11.98
N ALA A 410 -1.45 1.61 11.18
CA ALA A 410 -0.11 1.90 10.67
C ALA A 410 0.87 2.23 11.81
N ASP A 411 0.45 3.02 12.80
CA ASP A 411 1.25 3.33 13.98
C ASP A 411 1.59 2.06 14.80
N ALA A 412 0.64 1.12 14.92
CA ALA A 412 0.87 -0.15 15.59
C ALA A 412 1.98 -0.95 14.88
N VAL A 413 1.90 -1.07 13.56
CA VAL A 413 2.92 -1.74 12.73
C VAL A 413 4.27 -1.03 12.87
N MET A 414 4.31 0.30 12.70
CA MET A 414 5.55 1.07 12.76
C MET A 414 6.19 1.04 14.16
N SER A 415 5.39 0.92 15.22
CA SER A 415 5.92 0.76 16.59
C SER A 415 6.70 -0.54 16.76
N ILE A 416 6.26 -1.63 16.11
CA ILE A 416 6.99 -2.91 16.10
C ILE A 416 8.31 -2.74 15.34
N CYS A 417 8.28 -2.09 14.18
CA CYS A 417 9.46 -1.85 13.35
C CYS A 417 10.54 -1.06 14.12
N ASN A 418 10.15 0.06 14.72
CA ASN A 418 11.07 0.98 15.41
C ASN A 418 11.67 0.39 16.69
N ASN A 419 10.91 -0.46 17.40
CA ASN A 419 11.41 -1.12 18.61
C ASN A 419 12.56 -2.09 18.30
N ILE A 420 12.56 -2.69 17.11
CA ILE A 420 13.58 -3.65 16.71
C ILE A 420 14.85 -2.95 16.24
N GLU A 421 14.74 -1.83 15.51
CA GLU A 421 15.90 -0.98 15.17
C GLU A 421 16.65 -0.50 16.42
N ARG A 422 15.94 -0.24 17.53
CA ARG A 422 16.55 0.14 18.82
C ARG A 422 17.27 -1.01 19.53
N ILE A 423 16.86 -2.26 19.29
CA ILE A 423 17.40 -3.45 19.96
C ILE A 423 18.60 -4.04 19.20
N GLY A 424 18.87 -3.58 17.96
CA GLY A 424 20.09 -3.91 17.23
C GLY A 424 20.23 -5.40 16.91
N ARG A 425 19.23 -5.96 16.23
CA ARG A 425 19.39 -7.23 15.53
C ARG A 425 19.84 -7.00 14.10
#